data_AF-A0A536GVV7-F1
#
_entry.id   AF-A0A536GVV7-F1
#
_cell.length_a   1.000
_cell.length_b   1.000
_cell.length_c   1.000
_cell.angle_alpha   90.00
_cell.angle_beta   90.00
_cell.angle_gamma   90.00
#
_symmetry.space_group_name_H-M   'P 1'
#
loop_
_entity.id
_entity.type
_entity.pdbx_description
1 polymer ?
#
loop_
_entity_poly.entity_id
_entity_poly.type
_entity_poly.pdbx_seq_one_letter_code
_entity_poly.pdbx_strand_id
1 'polypeptide(L)'
;MFLRFWGGSSISTLGNQVTVIALPWLVLQLTNSPFQLGIVAALEFLPFLLFGLVVGVYEQPTTLAQLRQSEYRVLPVKQEMRKNLIRKIKAGEELFPGIIGFEGSVIPQIENAILSGQDIVFLGERGQAKSRLIRSLASLLDAEVPVIDGCEINDNPYAPICRACRDRVAAQGDRVTVRWITPDERYSEKLATPDTSIADLIGEVDPIRVAEGKYLADELTIHYGLVPRTNRGIFAINELPDLAERIQVGLLNLIEERDVQIRGFKLRLPIDVYVVASANPEDYTNRGRIITPLKDRFGAQIRTHYPRSVEDEIRIVEQERTEFQDHELSVVMPDFMKEIVAEVTQLARRNPKINQRSGVSVRISITNYENLASNASRRALRTGETEAVPRITDLPSMIPSSAGKLEMETWEEGDDQTVLEKIIKTAVLNVFRRHFEISQFNELVQRFDGGLTFEVSEGQPADRYAAILRELPGMDKALKSLGLEKRPALAASGVEFVLEGLHLSKRINKTELDGAAIYAG
;
A
#
# COMPACT_ATOMS: atom_id res chain seq x y z
N MET A 1 9.81 -44.43 2.42
CA MET A 1 8.67 -43.77 1.74
C MET A 1 8.38 -44.40 0.36
N PHE A 2 9.43 -44.66 -0.44
CA PHE A 2 9.32 -45.24 -1.80
C PHE A 2 8.60 -46.60 -1.89
N LEU A 3 8.87 -47.54 -0.97
CA LEU A 3 8.25 -48.87 -0.95
C LEU A 3 6.73 -48.85 -0.70
N ARG A 4 6.24 -47.92 0.14
CA ARG A 4 4.80 -47.78 0.41
C ARG A 4 4.06 -47.17 -0.79
N PHE A 5 4.70 -46.24 -1.49
CA PHE A 5 4.18 -45.65 -2.73
C PHE A 5 4.16 -46.66 -3.87
N TRP A 6 5.23 -47.43 -4.08
CA TRP A 6 5.29 -48.48 -5.09
C TRP A 6 4.30 -49.61 -4.82
N GLY A 7 4.18 -50.04 -3.55
CA GLY A 7 3.18 -51.02 -3.14
C GLY A 7 1.75 -50.54 -3.39
N GLY A 8 1.43 -49.31 -2.98
CA GLY A 8 0.11 -48.71 -3.21
C GLY A 8 -0.21 -48.52 -4.69
N SER A 9 0.75 -48.03 -5.48
CA SER A 9 0.59 -47.84 -6.94
C SER A 9 0.42 -49.16 -7.68
N SER A 10 1.17 -50.20 -7.29
CA SER A 10 1.04 -51.54 -7.90
C SER A 10 -0.30 -52.18 -7.60
N ILE A 11 -0.79 -52.09 -6.36
CA ILE A 11 -2.11 -52.61 -5.96
C ILE A 11 -3.23 -51.84 -6.66
N SER A 12 -3.13 -50.51 -6.74
CA SER A 12 -4.12 -49.67 -7.43
C SER A 12 -4.17 -49.97 -8.93
N THR A 13 -3.01 -50.09 -9.58
CA THR A 13 -2.91 -50.41 -11.02
C THR A 13 -3.48 -51.80 -11.31
N LEU A 14 -3.21 -52.80 -10.46
CA LEU A 14 -3.81 -54.12 -10.57
C LEU A 14 -5.34 -54.08 -10.37
N GLY A 15 -5.81 -53.35 -9.36
CA GLY A 15 -7.25 -53.17 -9.12
C GLY A 15 -7.98 -52.53 -10.30
N ASN A 16 -7.38 -51.51 -10.93
CA ASN A 16 -7.92 -50.89 -12.13
C ASN A 16 -7.98 -51.88 -13.31
N GLN A 17 -6.91 -52.66 -13.54
CA GLN A 17 -6.89 -53.66 -14.62
C GLN A 17 -7.94 -54.76 -14.41
N VAL A 18 -8.13 -55.21 -13.17
CA VAL A 18 -9.19 -56.17 -12.83
C VAL A 18 -10.57 -55.56 -13.10
N THR A 19 -10.79 -54.29 -12.75
CA THR A 19 -12.07 -53.61 -12.93
C THR A 19 -12.44 -53.47 -14.41
N VAL A 20 -11.48 -53.11 -15.26
CA VAL A 20 -11.65 -52.99 -16.72
C VAL A 20 -12.09 -54.30 -17.38
N ILE A 21 -11.76 -55.45 -16.79
CA ILE A 21 -12.16 -56.77 -17.29
C ILE A 21 -13.44 -57.27 -16.60
N ALA A 22 -13.55 -57.06 -15.29
CA ALA A 22 -14.64 -57.58 -14.47
C ALA A 22 -15.97 -56.85 -14.74
N LEU A 23 -15.95 -55.53 -14.98
CA LEU A 23 -17.18 -54.77 -15.19
C LEU A 23 -17.88 -55.16 -16.51
N PRO A 24 -17.19 -55.23 -17.66
CA PRO A 24 -17.78 -55.75 -18.91
C PRO A 24 -18.33 -57.17 -18.76
N TRP A 25 -17.60 -58.03 -18.03
CA TRP A 25 -18.01 -59.41 -17.82
C TRP A 25 -19.25 -59.53 -16.91
N LEU A 26 -19.33 -58.71 -15.86
CA LEU A 26 -20.47 -58.63 -14.96
C LEU A 26 -21.72 -58.11 -15.68
N VAL A 27 -21.57 -57.08 -16.51
CA VAL A 27 -22.67 -56.56 -17.34
C VAL A 27 -23.17 -57.64 -18.28
N LEU A 28 -22.28 -58.40 -18.92
CA LEU A 28 -22.67 -59.50 -19.80
C LEU A 28 -23.41 -60.61 -19.04
N GLN A 29 -22.96 -60.98 -17.83
CA GLN A 29 -23.63 -62.00 -17.00
C GLN A 29 -25.02 -61.56 -16.53
N LEU A 30 -25.19 -60.30 -16.14
CA LEU A 30 -26.45 -59.78 -15.60
C LEU A 30 -27.49 -59.50 -16.69
N THR A 31 -27.04 -59.12 -17.88
CA THR A 31 -27.93 -58.63 -18.96
C THR A 31 -28.13 -59.62 -20.10
N ASN A 32 -27.21 -60.58 -20.28
CA ASN A 32 -27.17 -61.52 -21.42
C ASN A 32 -27.30 -60.84 -22.81
N SER A 33 -26.98 -59.55 -22.90
CA SER A 33 -27.17 -58.75 -24.12
C SER A 33 -25.86 -58.04 -24.49
N PRO A 34 -25.24 -58.41 -25.63
CA PRO A 34 -24.07 -57.71 -26.16
C PRO A 34 -24.33 -56.22 -26.44
N PHE A 35 -25.59 -55.85 -26.68
CA PHE A 35 -25.98 -54.46 -26.94
C PHE A 35 -25.91 -53.59 -25.67
N GLN A 36 -26.38 -54.11 -24.54
CA GLN A 36 -26.32 -53.39 -23.26
C GLN A 36 -24.87 -53.24 -22.76
N LEU A 37 -24.04 -54.26 -23.01
CA LEU A 37 -22.60 -54.16 -22.81
C LEU A 37 -21.99 -52.99 -23.61
N GLY A 38 -22.36 -52.86 -24.88
CA GLY A 38 -21.93 -51.74 -25.73
C GLY A 38 -22.35 -50.36 -25.19
N ILE A 39 -23.56 -50.25 -24.63
CA ILE A 39 -24.04 -49.01 -24.01
C ILE A 39 -23.24 -48.66 -22.75
N VAL A 40 -23.01 -49.63 -21.85
CA VAL A 40 -22.25 -49.37 -20.62
C VAL A 40 -20.81 -48.97 -20.95
N ALA A 41 -20.16 -49.67 -21.89
CA ALA A 41 -18.83 -49.29 -22.36
C ALA A 41 -18.81 -47.86 -22.94
N ALA A 42 -19.81 -47.49 -23.74
CA ALA A 42 -19.90 -46.12 -24.27
C ALA A 42 -20.09 -45.06 -23.16
N LEU A 43 -20.87 -45.37 -22.12
CA LEU A 43 -21.09 -44.49 -20.98
C LEU A 43 -19.83 -44.32 -20.12
N GLU A 44 -18.97 -45.33 -20.01
CA GLU A 44 -17.67 -45.22 -19.32
C GLU A 44 -16.70 -44.27 -20.02
N PHE A 45 -16.76 -44.17 -21.36
CA PHE A 45 -15.94 -43.23 -22.12
C PHE A 45 -16.49 -41.80 -22.11
N LEU A 46 -17.75 -41.60 -21.72
CA LEU A 46 -18.42 -40.31 -21.75
C LEU A 46 -17.73 -39.24 -20.88
N PRO A 47 -17.31 -39.51 -19.63
CA PRO A 47 -16.58 -38.52 -18.82
C PRO A 47 -15.24 -38.13 -19.44
N PHE A 48 -14.52 -39.06 -20.07
CA PHE A 48 -13.25 -38.74 -20.73
C PHE A 48 -13.47 -37.85 -21.96
N LEU A 49 -14.51 -38.08 -22.74
CA LEU A 49 -14.88 -37.22 -23.88
C LEU A 49 -15.36 -35.83 -23.44
N LEU A 50 -16.14 -35.76 -22.36
CA LEU A 50 -16.71 -34.51 -21.85
C LEU A 50 -15.68 -33.66 -21.09
N PHE A 51 -14.79 -34.28 -20.33
CA PHE A 51 -13.88 -33.59 -19.42
C PHE A 51 -12.40 -33.70 -19.81
N GLY A 52 -11.98 -34.68 -20.61
CA GLY A 52 -10.56 -34.84 -20.98
C GLY A 52 -10.00 -33.65 -21.77
N LEU A 53 -10.82 -33.06 -22.63
CA LEU A 53 -10.47 -31.86 -23.39
C LEU A 53 -10.42 -30.60 -22.51
N VAL A 54 -11.25 -30.53 -21.46
CA VAL A 54 -11.25 -29.43 -20.49
C VAL A 54 -10.07 -29.57 -19.53
N VAL A 55 -9.80 -30.76 -19.01
CA VAL A 55 -8.70 -31.02 -18.05
C VAL A 55 -7.33 -30.81 -18.70
N GLY A 56 -7.13 -31.21 -19.96
CA GLY A 56 -5.88 -30.96 -20.68
C GLY A 56 -5.57 -29.48 -20.94
N VAL A 57 -6.58 -28.60 -20.86
CA VAL A 57 -6.41 -27.13 -20.95
C VAL A 57 -6.02 -26.52 -19.60
N TYR A 58 -6.25 -27.23 -18.48
CA TYR A 58 -5.96 -26.73 -17.12
C TYR A 58 -4.58 -27.14 -16.60
N GLU A 59 -3.91 -28.14 -17.18
CA GLU A 59 -2.53 -28.45 -16.79
C GLU A 59 -1.56 -27.48 -17.46
N GLN A 60 -0.90 -26.66 -16.64
CA GLN A 60 0.13 -25.75 -17.12
C GLN A 60 1.30 -26.51 -17.74
N PRO A 61 1.86 -26.04 -18.87
CA PRO A 61 3.06 -26.61 -19.46
C PRO A 61 4.21 -26.73 -18.44
N THR A 62 4.71 -27.94 -18.25
CA THR A 62 5.83 -28.25 -17.33
C THR A 62 7.16 -28.42 -18.08
N THR A 63 7.12 -28.44 -19.41
CA THR A 63 8.28 -28.63 -20.28
C THR A 63 8.28 -27.65 -21.43
N LEU A 64 9.46 -27.40 -22.01
CA LEU A 64 9.61 -26.55 -23.18
C LEU A 64 8.80 -27.07 -24.39
N ALA A 65 8.70 -28.40 -24.57
CA ALA A 65 7.87 -29.00 -25.61
C ALA A 65 6.39 -28.61 -25.47
N GLN A 66 5.83 -28.78 -24.26
CA GLN A 66 4.44 -28.44 -23.97
C GLN A 66 4.19 -26.94 -24.10
N LEU A 67 5.16 -26.11 -23.71
CA LEU A 67 5.05 -24.66 -23.80
C LEU A 67 4.99 -24.18 -25.26
N ARG A 68 5.77 -24.82 -26.15
CA ARG A 68 5.69 -24.59 -27.60
C ARG A 68 4.35 -25.02 -28.18
N GLN A 69 3.79 -26.14 -27.69
CA GLN A 69 2.48 -26.64 -28.12
C GLN A 69 1.33 -25.75 -27.64
N SER A 70 1.48 -25.09 -26.48
CA SER A 70 0.47 -24.16 -25.96
C SER A 70 0.48 -22.78 -26.65
N GLU A 71 1.31 -22.59 -27.68
CA GLU A 71 1.50 -21.34 -28.43
C GLU A 71 1.78 -20.11 -27.54
N TYR A 72 2.37 -20.33 -26.36
CA TYR A 72 2.65 -19.25 -25.41
C TYR A 72 3.63 -18.25 -26.02
N ARG A 73 3.32 -16.96 -25.97
CA ARG A 73 4.18 -15.87 -26.45
C ARG A 73 4.75 -15.08 -25.28
N VAL A 74 6.08 -14.98 -25.24
CA VAL A 74 6.76 -14.12 -24.28
C VAL A 74 6.64 -12.67 -24.75
N LEU A 75 6.09 -11.82 -23.89
CA LEU A 75 6.04 -10.38 -24.09
C LEU A 75 7.14 -9.71 -23.25
N PRO A 76 7.76 -8.62 -23.75
CA PRO A 76 8.53 -7.74 -22.92
C PRO A 76 7.66 -7.15 -21.79
N VAL A 77 8.24 -6.95 -20.60
CA VAL A 77 7.50 -6.52 -19.41
C VAL A 77 6.76 -5.19 -19.63
N LYS A 78 7.34 -4.27 -20.42
CA LYS A 78 6.69 -3.02 -20.81
C LYS A 78 5.43 -3.24 -21.65
N GLN A 79 5.47 -4.21 -22.57
CA GLN A 79 4.33 -4.56 -23.42
C GLN A 79 3.24 -5.29 -22.63
N GLU A 80 3.64 -6.18 -21.72
CA GLU A 80 2.76 -6.86 -20.77
C GLU A 80 2.01 -5.86 -19.88
N MET A 81 2.73 -4.97 -19.18
CA MET A 81 2.14 -3.93 -18.33
C MET A 81 1.18 -3.04 -19.13
N ARG A 82 1.57 -2.62 -20.34
CA ARG A 82 0.70 -1.84 -21.23
C ARG A 82 -0.58 -2.60 -21.60
N LYS A 83 -0.48 -3.87 -21.98
CA LYS A 83 -1.63 -4.73 -22.34
C LYS A 83 -2.60 -4.84 -21.16
N ASN A 84 -2.09 -5.10 -19.96
CA ASN A 84 -2.89 -5.27 -18.76
C ASN A 84 -3.52 -3.96 -18.29
N LEU A 85 -2.79 -2.85 -18.37
CA LEU A 85 -3.33 -1.52 -18.12
C LEU A 85 -4.51 -1.21 -19.06
N ILE A 86 -4.35 -1.42 -20.36
CA ILE A 86 -5.43 -1.18 -21.35
C ILE A 86 -6.67 -2.02 -21.02
N ARG A 87 -6.48 -3.29 -20.64
CA ARG A 87 -7.58 -4.17 -20.22
C ARG A 87 -8.33 -3.58 -19.02
N LYS A 88 -7.59 -3.21 -17.97
CA LYS A 88 -8.15 -2.64 -16.73
C LYS A 88 -8.91 -1.34 -16.99
N ILE A 89 -8.34 -0.42 -17.77
CA ILE A 89 -8.99 0.84 -18.15
C ILE A 89 -10.29 0.57 -18.91
N LYS A 90 -10.30 -0.34 -19.90
CA LYS A 90 -11.51 -0.68 -20.66
C LYS A 90 -12.60 -1.32 -19.81
N ALA A 91 -12.21 -2.08 -18.80
CA ALA A 91 -13.13 -2.73 -17.88
C ALA A 91 -13.63 -1.79 -16.77
N GLY A 92 -13.08 -0.58 -16.63
CA GLY A 92 -13.38 0.31 -15.51
C GLY A 92 -12.91 -0.24 -14.17
N GLU A 93 -11.91 -1.12 -14.17
CA GLU A 93 -11.32 -1.67 -12.94
C GLU A 93 -10.51 -0.59 -12.20
N GLU A 94 -10.59 -0.58 -10.87
CA GLU A 94 -9.71 0.25 -10.04
C GLU A 94 -8.25 -0.20 -10.20
N LEU A 95 -7.36 0.74 -10.59
CA LEU A 95 -5.96 0.44 -10.89
C LEU A 95 -5.10 0.29 -9.62
N PHE A 96 -5.34 1.15 -8.63
CA PHE A 96 -4.52 1.25 -7.42
C PHE A 96 -5.40 1.28 -6.17
N PRO A 97 -5.95 0.12 -5.75
CA PRO A 97 -6.81 0.05 -4.59
C PRO A 97 -6.15 0.61 -3.33
N GLY A 98 -6.89 1.43 -2.58
CA GLY A 98 -6.41 2.04 -1.33
C GLY A 98 -5.48 3.26 -1.52
N ILE A 99 -5.31 3.75 -2.75
CA ILE A 99 -4.68 5.04 -3.05
C ILE A 99 -5.79 6.08 -3.24
N ILE A 100 -5.80 7.11 -2.40
CA ILE A 100 -6.89 8.10 -2.32
C ILE A 100 -6.37 9.48 -2.77
N GLY A 101 -7.15 10.18 -3.61
CA GLY A 101 -6.93 11.58 -3.97
C GLY A 101 -5.94 11.81 -5.12
N PHE A 102 -5.61 10.75 -5.87
CA PHE A 102 -4.67 10.75 -6.99
C PHE A 102 -5.32 10.56 -8.37
N GLU A 103 -6.63 10.33 -8.40
CA GLU A 103 -7.44 10.02 -9.58
C GLU A 103 -7.36 11.14 -10.64
N GLY A 104 -7.33 12.39 -10.20
CA GLY A 104 -7.27 13.57 -11.08
C GLY A 104 -5.86 14.12 -11.32
N SER A 105 -4.80 13.48 -10.81
CA SER A 105 -3.46 14.07 -10.80
C SER A 105 -2.34 13.07 -11.10
N VAL A 106 -2.12 12.09 -10.23
CA VAL A 106 -0.97 11.17 -10.29
C VAL A 106 -1.30 9.96 -11.15
N ILE A 107 -2.49 9.36 -10.98
CA ILE A 107 -2.89 8.15 -11.71
C ILE A 107 -2.87 8.36 -13.23
N PRO A 108 -3.44 9.45 -13.80
CA PRO A 108 -3.37 9.68 -15.25
C PRO A 108 -1.94 9.84 -15.78
N GLN A 109 -1.00 10.35 -14.97
CA GLN A 109 0.41 10.43 -15.35
C GLN A 109 1.06 9.04 -15.38
N ILE A 110 0.71 8.16 -14.45
CA ILE A 110 1.18 6.76 -14.44
C ILE A 110 0.63 6.04 -15.67
N GLU A 111 -0.65 6.21 -15.98
CA GLU A 111 -1.28 5.63 -17.17
C GLU A 111 -0.54 6.04 -18.44
N ASN A 112 -0.31 7.35 -18.62
CA ASN A 112 0.40 7.88 -19.78
C ASN A 112 1.85 7.37 -19.87
N ALA A 113 2.55 7.24 -18.75
CA ALA A 113 3.92 6.74 -18.71
C ALA A 113 3.99 5.26 -19.13
N ILE A 114 3.11 4.41 -18.59
CA ILE A 114 3.06 2.97 -18.90
C ILE A 114 2.61 2.75 -20.34
N LEU A 115 1.60 3.50 -20.81
CA LEU A 115 1.23 3.48 -22.22
C LEU A 115 2.44 3.88 -23.07
N SER A 116 3.19 4.91 -22.70
CA SER A 116 4.37 5.34 -23.47
C SER A 116 5.59 4.40 -23.33
N GLY A 117 5.52 3.35 -22.50
CA GLY A 117 6.64 2.43 -22.24
C GLY A 117 7.81 3.11 -21.52
N GLN A 118 7.55 4.17 -20.76
CA GLN A 118 8.56 4.94 -20.06
C GLN A 118 8.78 4.39 -18.65
N ASP A 119 10.04 4.34 -18.21
CA ASP A 119 10.37 4.11 -16.81
C ASP A 119 10.00 5.34 -15.98
N ILE A 120 9.54 5.11 -14.75
CA ILE A 120 8.93 6.15 -13.90
C ILE A 120 9.86 6.49 -12.74
N VAL A 121 9.96 7.79 -12.43
CA VAL A 121 10.45 8.26 -11.13
C VAL A 121 9.36 9.05 -10.42
N PHE A 122 9.01 8.63 -9.21
CA PHE A 122 8.10 9.33 -8.31
C PHE A 122 8.84 10.36 -7.48
N LEU A 123 8.43 11.62 -7.61
CA LEU A 123 8.97 12.74 -6.86
C LEU A 123 7.96 13.21 -5.82
N GLY A 124 8.32 13.12 -4.55
CA GLY A 124 7.49 13.66 -3.47
C GLY A 124 8.07 13.49 -2.09
N GLU A 125 7.45 14.16 -1.13
CA GLU A 125 7.87 14.14 0.27
C GLU A 125 7.49 12.82 0.98
N ARG A 126 7.94 12.68 2.22
CA ARG A 126 7.71 11.49 3.03
C ARG A 126 6.22 11.30 3.36
N GLY A 127 5.70 10.11 3.10
CA GLY A 127 4.30 9.76 3.39
C GLY A 127 3.28 10.27 2.37
N GLN A 128 3.68 10.46 1.11
CA GLN A 128 2.78 10.71 -0.04
C GLN A 128 2.46 9.42 -0.84
N ALA A 129 2.40 8.27 -0.17
CA ALA A 129 2.08 6.96 -0.76
C ALA A 129 2.98 6.44 -1.91
N LYS A 130 4.16 7.04 -2.17
CA LYS A 130 5.10 6.62 -3.22
C LYS A 130 5.37 5.11 -3.23
N SER A 131 5.78 4.54 -2.09
CA SER A 131 6.10 3.10 -2.01
C SER A 131 4.87 2.20 -2.21
N ARG A 132 3.67 2.66 -1.81
CA ARG A 132 2.43 1.91 -2.05
C ARG A 132 2.08 1.89 -3.53
N LEU A 133 2.21 3.03 -4.23
CA LEU A 133 2.03 3.10 -5.68
C LEU A 133 3.00 2.17 -6.41
N ILE A 134 4.28 2.22 -6.06
CA ILE A 134 5.32 1.39 -6.66
C ILE A 134 4.99 -0.10 -6.56
N ARG A 135 4.65 -0.58 -5.36
CA ARG A 135 4.27 -1.99 -5.14
C ARG A 135 3.01 -2.35 -5.92
N SER A 136 2.05 -1.44 -6.00
CA SER A 136 0.79 -1.68 -6.71
C SER A 136 0.97 -1.83 -8.22
N LEU A 137 2.10 -1.38 -8.81
CA LEU A 137 2.43 -1.63 -10.22
C LEU A 137 2.59 -3.12 -10.54
N ALA A 138 2.93 -3.96 -9.56
CA ALA A 138 3.00 -5.41 -9.74
C ALA A 138 1.64 -6.01 -10.16
N SER A 139 0.52 -5.36 -9.82
CA SER A 139 -0.82 -5.78 -10.27
C SER A 139 -1.07 -5.64 -11.78
N LEU A 140 -0.14 -4.98 -12.50
CA LEU A 140 -0.16 -4.86 -13.95
C LEU A 140 0.64 -5.98 -14.65
N LEU A 141 1.29 -6.86 -13.90
CA LEU A 141 1.93 -8.06 -14.43
C LEU A 141 0.88 -9.17 -14.66
N ASP A 142 1.14 -10.05 -15.61
CA ASP A 142 0.39 -11.28 -15.83
C ASP A 142 0.50 -12.16 -14.56
N ALA A 143 -0.60 -12.86 -14.24
CA ALA A 143 -0.72 -13.64 -13.01
C ALA A 143 0.40 -14.68 -12.85
N GLU A 144 0.84 -15.28 -13.95
CA GLU A 144 2.00 -16.17 -13.98
C GLU A 144 2.71 -16.10 -15.33
N VAL A 145 4.03 -16.28 -15.33
CA VAL A 145 4.84 -16.42 -16.55
C VAL A 145 5.81 -17.60 -16.45
N PRO A 146 6.12 -18.28 -17.56
CA PRO A 146 6.99 -19.45 -17.56
C PRO A 146 8.46 -19.04 -17.55
N VAL A 147 9.28 -19.75 -16.78
CA VAL A 147 10.75 -19.64 -16.70
C VAL A 147 11.40 -21.01 -16.72
N ILE A 148 12.68 -21.09 -17.08
CA ILE A 148 13.43 -22.35 -16.95
C ILE A 148 13.53 -22.70 -15.46
N ASP A 149 13.07 -23.90 -15.10
CA ASP A 149 13.08 -24.35 -13.71
C ASP A 149 14.51 -24.43 -13.16
N GLY A 150 14.76 -23.92 -11.96
CA GLY A 150 16.11 -23.81 -11.38
C GLY A 150 17.02 -22.74 -12.02
N CYS A 151 16.48 -21.82 -12.80
CA CYS A 151 17.20 -20.62 -13.24
C CYS A 151 17.25 -19.56 -12.13
N GLU A 152 18.42 -18.93 -11.93
CA GLU A 152 18.58 -17.85 -10.95
C GLU A 152 18.03 -16.49 -11.43
N ILE A 153 17.88 -16.28 -12.75
CA ILE A 153 17.55 -14.98 -13.37
C ILE A 153 16.25 -15.01 -14.20
N ASN A 154 15.33 -15.93 -13.88
CA ASN A 154 14.01 -16.01 -14.53
C ASN A 154 14.07 -16.09 -16.06
N ASP A 155 15.01 -16.89 -16.60
CA ASP A 155 15.28 -16.95 -18.03
C ASP A 155 14.04 -17.29 -18.85
N ASN A 156 13.94 -16.63 -20.01
CA ASN A 156 12.98 -16.96 -21.04
C ASN A 156 13.22 -18.41 -21.53
N PRO A 157 12.24 -19.32 -21.42
CA PRO A 157 12.38 -20.71 -21.90
C PRO A 157 12.75 -20.84 -23.38
N TYR A 158 12.36 -19.86 -24.21
CA TYR A 158 12.66 -19.85 -25.64
C TYR A 158 14.01 -19.22 -26.00
N ALA A 159 14.53 -18.36 -25.13
CA ALA A 159 15.76 -17.60 -25.37
C ALA A 159 16.51 -17.36 -24.05
N PRO A 160 17.11 -18.42 -23.45
CA PRO A 160 17.86 -18.28 -22.20
C PRO A 160 19.08 -17.40 -22.37
N ILE A 161 19.34 -16.55 -21.36
CA ILE A 161 20.48 -15.66 -21.30
C ILE A 161 21.61 -16.34 -20.51
N CYS A 162 21.26 -16.95 -19.38
CA CYS A 162 22.18 -17.55 -18.44
C CYS A 162 22.92 -18.75 -19.06
N ARG A 163 24.23 -18.89 -18.80
CA ARG A 163 25.03 -19.99 -19.39
C ARG A 163 24.49 -21.36 -18.99
N ALA A 164 24.19 -21.57 -17.71
CA ALA A 164 23.63 -22.82 -17.21
C ALA A 164 22.32 -23.21 -17.92
N CYS A 165 21.51 -22.22 -18.26
CA CYS A 165 20.23 -22.38 -18.93
C CYS A 165 20.43 -22.72 -20.41
N ARG A 166 21.35 -22.02 -21.09
CA ARG A 166 21.77 -22.33 -22.47
C ARG A 166 22.32 -23.75 -22.59
N ASP A 167 23.19 -24.17 -21.67
CA ASP A 167 23.78 -25.51 -21.67
C ASP A 167 22.70 -26.60 -21.42
N ARG A 168 21.73 -26.33 -20.53
CA ARG A 168 20.59 -27.24 -20.31
C ARG A 168 19.69 -27.38 -21.53
N VAL A 169 19.37 -26.28 -22.19
CA VAL A 169 18.59 -26.31 -23.45
C VAL A 169 19.36 -27.03 -24.55
N ALA A 170 20.68 -26.83 -24.64
CA ALA A 170 21.52 -27.55 -25.60
C ALA A 170 21.58 -29.06 -25.32
N ALA A 171 21.65 -29.48 -24.05
CA ALA A 171 21.77 -30.87 -23.66
C ALA A 171 20.43 -31.64 -23.68
N GLN A 172 19.34 -31.02 -23.25
CA GLN A 172 18.04 -31.67 -23.04
C GLN A 172 17.00 -31.31 -24.10
N GLY A 173 17.25 -30.28 -24.91
CA GLY A 173 16.33 -29.80 -25.94
C GLY A 173 14.95 -29.46 -25.36
N ASP A 174 13.90 -29.98 -25.99
CA ASP A 174 12.51 -29.72 -25.60
C ASP A 174 12.08 -30.36 -24.27
N ARG A 175 12.95 -31.17 -23.65
CA ARG A 175 12.69 -31.82 -22.35
C ARG A 175 13.02 -30.93 -21.15
N VAL A 176 13.61 -29.75 -21.37
CA VAL A 176 13.89 -28.81 -20.28
C VAL A 176 12.59 -28.48 -19.53
N THR A 177 12.65 -28.59 -18.21
CA THR A 177 11.53 -28.28 -17.33
C THR A 177 11.31 -26.79 -17.19
N VAL A 178 10.05 -26.40 -17.12
CA VAL A 178 9.57 -25.03 -17.00
C VAL A 178 8.79 -24.89 -15.69
N ARG A 179 9.01 -23.79 -14.99
CA ARG A 179 8.27 -23.37 -13.79
C ARG A 179 7.50 -22.09 -14.09
N TRP A 180 6.34 -21.91 -13.49
CA TRP A 180 5.57 -20.67 -13.58
C TRP A 180 5.82 -19.81 -12.33
N ILE A 181 6.05 -18.51 -12.54
CA ILE A 181 6.35 -17.55 -11.47
C ILE A 181 5.32 -16.43 -11.43
N THR A 182 5.03 -15.98 -10.22
CA THR A 182 4.00 -14.97 -9.91
C THR A 182 4.54 -13.53 -9.95
N PRO A 183 3.68 -12.49 -10.00
CA PRO A 183 4.08 -11.09 -9.86
C PRO A 183 4.95 -10.79 -8.65
N ASP A 184 4.69 -11.43 -7.50
CA ASP A 184 5.45 -11.22 -6.27
C ASP A 184 6.90 -11.71 -6.41
N GLU A 185 7.12 -12.81 -7.12
CA GLU A 185 8.48 -13.32 -7.44
C GLU A 185 9.20 -12.47 -8.49
N ARG A 186 8.44 -11.66 -9.25
CA ARG A 186 8.94 -10.77 -10.31
C ARG A 186 9.08 -9.32 -9.86
N TYR A 187 8.74 -9.02 -8.62
CA TYR A 187 8.90 -7.71 -8.02
C TYR A 187 10.07 -7.73 -7.04
N SER A 188 10.98 -6.77 -7.19
CA SER A 188 12.10 -6.60 -6.26
C SER A 188 12.26 -5.13 -5.93
N GLU A 189 12.51 -4.85 -4.65
CA GLU A 189 12.60 -3.50 -4.11
C GLU A 189 13.89 -3.37 -3.31
N LYS A 190 14.68 -2.34 -3.63
CA LYS A 190 15.87 -1.97 -2.87
C LYS A 190 15.69 -0.58 -2.28
N LEU A 191 15.78 -0.48 -0.95
CA LEU A 191 16.00 0.80 -0.29
C LEU A 191 17.44 1.23 -0.58
N ALA A 192 17.60 2.38 -1.21
CA ALA A 192 18.90 2.98 -1.42
C ALA A 192 19.49 3.39 -0.07
N THR A 193 20.70 2.93 0.17
CA THR A 193 21.53 3.38 1.28
C THR A 193 22.93 3.66 0.75
N PRO A 194 23.70 4.56 1.40
CA PRO A 194 25.08 4.83 0.99
C PRO A 194 25.97 3.57 0.93
N ASP A 195 25.65 2.57 1.76
CA ASP A 195 26.37 1.29 1.87
C ASP A 195 25.96 0.26 0.83
N THR A 196 24.90 0.53 0.04
CA THR A 196 24.51 -0.38 -1.05
C THR A 196 25.69 -0.56 -2.00
N SER A 197 25.96 -1.80 -2.43
CA SER A 197 27.06 -2.09 -3.35
C SER A 197 26.55 -2.37 -4.76
N ILE A 198 27.45 -2.24 -5.75
CA ILE A 198 27.14 -2.67 -7.12
C ILE A 198 26.92 -4.19 -7.17
N ALA A 199 27.61 -4.96 -6.32
CA ALA A 199 27.46 -6.40 -6.22
C ALA A 199 26.03 -6.79 -5.79
N ASP A 200 25.41 -6.04 -4.87
CA ASP A 200 24.02 -6.29 -4.44
C ASP A 200 23.02 -6.11 -5.58
N LEU A 201 23.25 -5.11 -6.44
CA LEU A 201 22.34 -4.78 -7.54
C LEU A 201 22.58 -5.67 -8.75
N ILE A 202 23.82 -5.79 -9.19
CA ILE A 202 24.20 -6.43 -10.46
C ILE A 202 24.69 -7.85 -10.23
N GLY A 203 25.58 -8.03 -9.26
CA GLY A 203 26.25 -9.31 -8.98
C GLY A 203 27.77 -9.18 -8.97
N GLU A 204 28.41 -10.24 -8.51
CA GLU A 204 29.87 -10.35 -8.41
C GLU A 204 30.35 -11.77 -8.67
N VAL A 205 31.68 -11.96 -8.69
CA VAL A 205 32.30 -13.28 -8.83
C VAL A 205 32.35 -13.92 -7.45
N ASP A 206 31.79 -15.13 -7.33
CA ASP A 206 31.83 -15.90 -6.09
C ASP A 206 33.21 -16.56 -5.92
N PRO A 207 34.03 -16.11 -4.94
CA PRO A 207 35.37 -16.66 -4.73
C PRO A 207 35.35 -18.12 -4.27
N ILE A 208 34.27 -18.60 -3.65
CA ILE A 208 34.13 -19.99 -3.18
C ILE A 208 33.98 -20.91 -4.39
N ARG A 209 33.09 -20.57 -5.33
CA ARG A 209 32.90 -21.32 -6.58
C ARG A 209 34.17 -21.35 -7.45
N VAL A 210 35.01 -20.32 -7.36
CA VAL A 210 36.34 -20.28 -8.00
C VAL A 210 37.32 -21.22 -7.29
N ALA A 211 37.29 -21.29 -5.96
CA ALA A 211 38.17 -22.17 -5.18
C ALA A 211 37.85 -23.68 -5.37
N GLU A 212 36.63 -24.03 -5.76
CA GLU A 212 36.21 -25.40 -6.10
C GLU A 212 36.73 -25.89 -7.48
N GLY A 213 37.58 -25.12 -8.14
CA GLY A 213 38.27 -25.53 -9.38
C GLY A 213 37.64 -25.02 -10.67
N LYS A 214 36.66 -24.10 -10.60
CA LYS A 214 36.16 -23.38 -11.78
C LYS A 214 37.05 -22.19 -12.10
N TYR A 215 37.32 -21.95 -13.38
CA TYR A 215 38.15 -20.81 -13.80
C TYR A 215 37.44 -19.48 -13.49
N LEU A 216 38.22 -18.45 -13.14
CA LEU A 216 37.76 -17.07 -12.89
C LEU A 216 36.98 -16.45 -14.06
N ALA A 217 37.10 -17.03 -15.26
CA ALA A 217 36.41 -16.62 -16.48
C ALA A 217 35.18 -17.48 -16.82
N ASP A 218 34.79 -18.42 -15.95
CA ASP A 218 33.59 -19.23 -16.12
C ASP A 218 32.36 -18.49 -15.58
N GLU A 219 31.36 -18.26 -16.45
CA GLU A 219 30.09 -17.61 -16.11
C GLU A 219 29.34 -18.33 -14.96
N LEU A 220 29.64 -19.61 -14.70
CA LEU A 220 29.07 -20.39 -13.60
C LEU A 220 29.55 -19.97 -12.20
N THR A 221 30.56 -19.11 -12.12
CA THR A 221 31.07 -18.54 -10.85
C THR A 221 30.39 -17.23 -10.47
N ILE A 222 29.48 -16.73 -11.31
CA ILE A 222 28.76 -15.48 -11.07
C ILE A 222 27.68 -15.69 -10.00
N HIS A 223 27.65 -14.78 -9.03
CA HIS A 223 26.52 -14.60 -8.13
C HIS A 223 25.70 -13.39 -8.59
N TYR A 224 24.48 -13.62 -9.07
CA TYR A 224 23.62 -12.55 -9.57
C TYR A 224 23.01 -11.71 -8.45
N GLY A 225 23.06 -10.38 -8.62
CA GLY A 225 22.40 -9.42 -7.74
C GLY A 225 20.89 -9.31 -8.01
N LEU A 226 20.24 -8.35 -7.37
CA LEU A 226 18.78 -8.16 -7.44
C LEU A 226 18.27 -7.90 -8.87
N VAL A 227 18.98 -7.09 -9.66
CA VAL A 227 18.52 -6.65 -10.97
C VAL A 227 18.39 -7.82 -11.95
N PRO A 228 19.41 -8.68 -12.17
CA PRO A 228 19.25 -9.86 -13.03
C PRO A 228 18.22 -10.86 -12.48
N ARG A 229 18.10 -11.00 -11.15
CA ARG A 229 17.06 -11.85 -10.53
C ARG A 229 15.64 -11.33 -10.76
N THR A 230 15.49 -10.04 -11.07
CA THR A 230 14.20 -9.39 -11.37
C THR A 230 13.92 -9.34 -12.87
N ASN A 231 14.70 -10.05 -13.68
CA ASN A 231 14.47 -10.13 -15.12
C ASN A 231 13.04 -10.61 -15.43
N ARG A 232 12.44 -9.97 -16.44
CA ARG A 232 11.03 -10.05 -16.82
C ARG A 232 10.10 -9.58 -15.70
N GLY A 233 10.50 -8.54 -14.97
CA GLY A 233 9.83 -8.08 -13.76
C GLY A 233 9.97 -6.57 -13.52
N ILE A 234 9.58 -6.13 -12.33
CA ILE A 234 9.63 -4.73 -11.89
C ILE A 234 10.72 -4.58 -10.84
N PHE A 235 11.72 -3.75 -11.13
CA PHE A 235 12.76 -3.39 -10.19
C PHE A 235 12.53 -1.99 -9.64
N ALA A 236 12.29 -1.91 -8.33
CA ALA A 236 12.00 -0.70 -7.60
C ALA A 236 13.20 -0.20 -6.78
N ILE A 237 13.55 1.08 -6.93
CA ILE A 237 14.59 1.75 -6.13
C ILE A 237 13.94 2.84 -5.29
N ASN A 238 13.94 2.67 -3.96
CA ASN A 238 13.46 3.73 -3.07
C ASN A 238 14.57 4.66 -2.65
N GLU A 239 14.26 5.95 -2.60
CA GLU A 239 15.21 7.01 -2.24
C GLU A 239 16.47 6.98 -3.10
N LEU A 240 16.29 6.87 -4.43
CA LEU A 240 17.37 6.83 -5.43
C LEU A 240 18.54 7.83 -5.16
N PRO A 241 18.30 9.09 -4.70
CA PRO A 241 19.38 10.02 -4.36
C PRO A 241 20.35 9.55 -3.27
N ASP A 242 19.98 8.57 -2.44
CA ASP A 242 20.85 8.05 -1.37
C ASP A 242 21.85 6.99 -1.87
N LEU A 243 21.76 6.56 -3.13
CA LEU A 243 22.78 5.74 -3.76
C LEU A 243 24.04 6.57 -4.03
N ALA A 244 25.21 5.98 -3.76
CA ALA A 244 26.48 6.59 -4.15
C ALA A 244 26.56 6.81 -5.68
N GLU A 245 27.17 7.92 -6.10
CA GLU A 245 27.27 8.34 -7.51
C GLU A 245 27.77 7.22 -8.45
N ARG A 246 28.81 6.49 -8.02
CA ARG A 246 29.38 5.34 -8.77
C ARG A 246 28.36 4.25 -9.11
N ILE A 247 27.34 4.08 -8.27
CA ILE A 247 26.29 3.06 -8.43
C ILE A 247 25.25 3.57 -9.40
N GLN A 248 24.89 4.84 -9.29
CA GLN A 248 23.98 5.51 -10.23
C GLN A 248 24.51 5.47 -11.66
N VAL A 249 25.82 5.67 -11.87
CA VAL A 249 26.46 5.50 -13.17
C VAL A 249 26.30 4.06 -13.68
N GLY A 250 26.43 3.06 -12.81
CA GLY A 250 26.23 1.65 -13.16
C GLY A 250 24.79 1.32 -13.58
N LEU A 251 23.81 2.09 -13.14
CA LEU A 251 22.40 1.94 -13.53
C LEU A 251 22.08 2.56 -14.90
N LEU A 252 22.98 3.34 -15.50
CA LEU A 252 22.74 3.94 -16.82
C LEU A 252 22.55 2.86 -17.89
N ASN A 253 23.45 1.88 -17.94
CA ASN A 253 23.38 0.78 -18.91
C ASN A 253 22.08 -0.02 -18.77
N LEU A 254 21.62 -0.21 -17.52
CA LEU A 254 20.36 -0.90 -17.24
C LEU A 254 19.15 -0.19 -17.87
N ILE A 255 19.09 1.13 -17.78
CA ILE A 255 17.93 1.90 -18.27
C ILE A 255 18.02 2.09 -19.79
N GLU A 256 19.22 2.31 -20.32
CA GLU A 256 19.46 2.64 -21.73
C GLU A 256 19.59 1.40 -22.62
N GLU A 257 20.58 0.54 -22.35
CA GLU A 257 20.88 -0.64 -23.17
C GLU A 257 20.12 -1.90 -22.73
N ARG A 258 19.43 -1.85 -21.58
CA ARG A 258 18.79 -3.01 -20.94
C ARG A 258 19.77 -4.16 -20.75
N ASP A 259 21.05 -3.85 -20.57
CA ASP A 259 22.08 -4.83 -20.30
C ASP A 259 22.83 -4.52 -19.00
N VAL A 260 23.42 -5.58 -18.44
CA VAL A 260 24.21 -5.49 -17.22
C VAL A 260 25.57 -6.12 -17.45
N GLN A 261 26.61 -5.45 -16.97
CA GLN A 261 27.99 -5.94 -17.02
C GLN A 261 28.49 -6.26 -15.61
N ILE A 262 29.05 -7.46 -15.45
CA ILE A 262 29.62 -7.93 -14.18
C ILE A 262 31.13 -7.77 -14.20
N ARG A 263 31.68 -7.16 -13.15
CA ARG A 263 33.13 -6.92 -13.03
C ARG A 263 33.89 -8.25 -13.10
N GLY A 264 34.95 -8.29 -13.91
CA GLY A 264 35.75 -9.50 -14.15
C GLY A 264 35.33 -10.30 -15.39
N PHE A 265 34.17 -10.00 -15.99
CA PHE A 265 33.67 -10.70 -17.18
C PHE A 265 33.41 -9.76 -18.37
N LYS A 266 33.65 -10.27 -19.58
CA LYS A 266 33.19 -9.64 -20.84
C LYS A 266 31.79 -10.15 -21.21
N LEU A 267 30.90 -10.29 -20.23
CA LEU A 267 29.53 -10.75 -20.43
C LEU A 267 28.58 -9.55 -20.31
N ARG A 268 27.69 -9.42 -21.30
CA ARG A 268 26.55 -8.51 -21.28
C ARG A 268 25.28 -9.35 -21.16
N LEU A 269 24.47 -9.07 -20.14
CA LEU A 269 23.22 -9.76 -19.88
C LEU A 269 22.06 -8.89 -20.33
N PRO A 270 21.46 -9.10 -21.52
CA PRO A 270 20.28 -8.35 -21.97
C PRO A 270 19.07 -8.77 -21.13
N ILE A 271 18.64 -7.95 -20.19
CA ILE A 271 17.55 -8.22 -19.26
C ILE A 271 16.34 -7.33 -19.53
N ASP A 272 15.15 -7.91 -19.38
CA ASP A 272 13.89 -7.22 -19.59
C ASP A 272 13.30 -6.78 -18.26
N VAL A 273 13.65 -5.57 -17.80
CA VAL A 273 13.23 -5.06 -16.48
C VAL A 273 12.53 -3.72 -16.65
N TYR A 274 11.40 -3.55 -15.97
CA TYR A 274 10.74 -2.26 -15.79
C TYR A 274 11.32 -1.58 -14.56
N VAL A 275 11.92 -0.40 -14.73
CA VAL A 275 12.56 0.32 -13.62
C VAL A 275 11.60 1.38 -13.09
N VAL A 276 11.44 1.40 -11.77
CA VAL A 276 10.69 2.45 -11.08
C VAL A 276 11.49 2.96 -9.89
N ALA A 277 11.55 4.27 -9.72
CA ALA A 277 12.30 4.89 -8.63
C ALA A 277 11.43 5.85 -7.81
N SER A 278 11.84 6.11 -6.57
CA SER A 278 11.32 7.23 -5.78
C SER A 278 12.44 8.15 -5.31
N ALA A 279 12.12 9.44 -5.19
CA ALA A 279 13.03 10.46 -4.69
C ALA A 279 12.27 11.59 -4.00
N ASN A 280 12.98 12.37 -3.16
CA ASN A 280 12.54 13.67 -2.70
C ASN A 280 12.83 14.74 -3.79
N PRO A 281 11.90 15.66 -4.11
CA PRO A 281 12.12 16.75 -5.06
C PRO A 281 13.37 17.59 -4.80
N GLU A 282 13.70 17.91 -3.53
CA GLU A 282 14.85 18.75 -3.17
C GLU A 282 16.19 18.08 -3.54
N ASP A 283 16.29 16.78 -3.27
CA ASP A 283 17.45 15.95 -3.61
C ASP A 283 17.57 15.73 -5.13
N TYR A 284 16.46 15.89 -5.86
CA TYR A 284 16.39 15.72 -7.31
C TYR A 284 16.87 16.96 -8.10
N THR A 285 16.82 18.17 -7.53
CA THR A 285 17.07 19.42 -8.29
C THR A 285 18.32 20.21 -7.90
N ASN A 286 18.68 20.33 -6.62
CA ASN A 286 19.57 21.42 -6.19
C ASN A 286 20.95 21.02 -5.63
N ARG A 287 21.27 19.72 -5.47
CA ARG A 287 22.54 19.30 -4.82
C ARG A 287 23.30 18.16 -5.49
N GLY A 288 22.93 17.76 -6.70
CA GLY A 288 23.69 16.72 -7.43
C GLY A 288 23.64 15.35 -6.76
N ARG A 289 22.59 15.04 -5.99
CA ARG A 289 22.43 13.68 -5.44
C ARG A 289 22.01 12.68 -6.52
N ILE A 290 21.32 13.10 -7.58
CA ILE A 290 21.16 12.29 -8.80
C ILE A 290 21.99 12.90 -9.92
N ILE A 291 22.77 12.07 -10.60
CA ILE A 291 23.57 12.50 -11.74
C ILE A 291 22.66 12.90 -12.91
N THR A 292 22.96 14.02 -13.57
CA THR A 292 22.18 14.51 -14.73
C THR A 292 21.93 13.44 -15.80
N PRO A 293 22.93 12.61 -16.18
CA PRO A 293 22.71 11.54 -17.16
C PRO A 293 21.62 10.54 -16.75
N LEU A 294 21.49 10.22 -15.46
CA LEU A 294 20.48 9.27 -14.98
C LEU A 294 19.09 9.90 -14.95
N LYS A 295 19.03 11.18 -14.55
CA LYS A 295 17.79 11.97 -14.56
C LYS A 295 17.17 12.05 -15.96
N ASP A 296 17.98 12.26 -16.99
CA ASP A 296 17.50 12.39 -18.37
C ASP A 296 17.03 11.07 -18.99
N ARG A 297 17.28 9.93 -18.32
CA ARG A 297 16.91 8.59 -18.80
C ARG A 297 15.56 8.10 -18.27
N PHE A 298 15.03 8.71 -17.21
CA PHE A 298 13.65 8.46 -16.80
C PHE A 298 12.69 9.20 -17.73
N GLY A 299 11.86 8.44 -18.46
CA GLY A 299 10.94 9.02 -19.43
C GLY A 299 9.77 9.77 -18.80
N ALA A 300 9.37 9.39 -17.58
CA ALA A 300 8.28 10.03 -16.85
C ALA A 300 8.70 10.43 -15.43
N GLN A 301 8.58 11.72 -15.12
CA GLN A 301 8.76 12.26 -13.77
C GLN A 301 7.39 12.62 -13.19
N ILE A 302 6.92 11.82 -12.23
CA ILE A 302 5.57 11.95 -11.69
C ILE A 302 5.65 12.57 -10.29
N ARG A 303 5.05 13.74 -10.11
CA ARG A 303 5.02 14.44 -8.83
C ARG A 303 3.83 14.00 -7.99
N THR A 304 4.08 13.37 -6.85
CA THR A 304 3.06 13.06 -5.85
C THR A 304 2.78 14.29 -5.00
N HIS A 305 1.68 14.25 -4.23
CA HIS A 305 1.33 15.32 -3.31
C HIS A 305 0.63 14.76 -2.07
N TYR A 306 0.55 15.56 -1.01
CA TYR A 306 -0.33 15.28 0.12
C TYR A 306 -1.81 15.42 -0.29
N PRO A 307 -2.75 14.86 0.49
CA PRO A 307 -4.19 15.04 0.24
C PRO A 307 -4.55 16.52 0.11
N ARG A 308 -5.34 16.85 -0.91
CA ARG A 308 -5.74 18.24 -1.19
C ARG A 308 -7.02 18.65 -0.45
N SER A 309 -7.84 17.67 -0.12
CA SER A 309 -9.12 17.83 0.56
C SER A 309 -9.03 17.26 1.98
N VAL A 310 -9.90 17.76 2.87
CA VAL A 310 -10.03 17.26 4.24
C VAL A 310 -10.65 15.86 4.20
N GLU A 311 -11.57 15.65 3.28
CA GLU A 311 -12.31 14.41 3.06
C GLU A 311 -11.37 13.26 2.66
N ASP A 312 -10.45 13.48 1.72
CA ASP A 312 -9.46 12.47 1.35
C ASP A 312 -8.53 12.15 2.52
N GLU A 313 -8.16 13.16 3.31
CA GLU A 313 -7.32 12.96 4.48
C GLU A 313 -8.02 12.14 5.58
N ILE A 314 -9.30 12.40 5.83
CA ILE A 314 -10.13 11.60 6.75
C ILE A 314 -10.20 10.16 6.27
N ARG A 315 -10.48 9.93 4.98
CA ARG A 315 -10.56 8.57 4.41
C ARG A 315 -9.23 7.81 4.57
N ILE A 316 -8.10 8.49 4.37
CA ILE A 316 -6.78 7.88 4.60
C ILE A 316 -6.58 7.55 6.07
N VAL A 317 -6.96 8.45 6.99
CA VAL A 317 -6.85 8.20 8.43
C VAL A 317 -7.71 7.00 8.83
N GLU A 318 -8.94 6.90 8.36
CA GLU A 318 -9.82 5.77 8.64
C GLU A 318 -9.31 4.45 8.05
N GLN A 319 -8.69 4.48 6.86
CA GLN A 319 -8.07 3.30 6.25
C GLN A 319 -6.83 2.82 7.02
N GLU A 320 -6.04 3.74 7.58
CA GLU A 320 -4.71 3.45 8.11
C GLU A 320 -4.65 3.39 9.65
N ARG A 321 -5.71 3.79 10.36
CA ARG A 321 -5.74 3.76 11.82
C ARG A 321 -5.57 2.34 12.35
N THR A 322 -4.91 2.24 13.49
CA THR A 322 -4.83 0.99 14.25
C THR A 322 -6.15 0.76 14.98
N GLU A 323 -6.78 -0.39 14.75
CA GLU A 323 -7.97 -0.83 15.48
C GLU A 323 -7.61 -1.93 16.47
N PHE A 324 -8.00 -1.74 17.73
CA PHE A 324 -7.87 -2.73 18.79
C PHE A 324 -9.24 -3.35 19.08
N GLN A 325 -9.31 -4.68 19.14
CA GLN A 325 -10.57 -5.43 19.37
C GLN A 325 -10.84 -5.64 20.87
N ASP A 326 -10.61 -4.62 21.69
CA ASP A 326 -10.87 -4.70 23.13
C ASP A 326 -12.38 -4.46 23.37
N HIS A 327 -13.06 -5.50 23.85
CA HIS A 327 -14.54 -5.60 23.82
C HIS A 327 -15.29 -4.73 24.84
N GLU A 328 -14.59 -4.05 25.75
CA GLU A 328 -15.24 -3.34 26.87
C GLU A 328 -15.62 -1.89 26.56
N LEU A 329 -15.02 -1.27 25.53
CA LEU A 329 -15.18 0.16 25.28
C LEU A 329 -15.44 0.48 23.81
N SER A 330 -16.59 1.08 23.52
CA SER A 330 -16.93 1.54 22.18
C SER A 330 -16.34 2.93 21.93
N VAL A 331 -15.31 3.03 21.08
CA VAL A 331 -14.75 4.32 20.67
C VAL A 331 -15.52 4.87 19.48
N VAL A 332 -16.09 6.07 19.62
CA VAL A 332 -16.84 6.75 18.56
C VAL A 332 -16.23 8.13 18.32
N MET A 333 -15.66 8.34 17.13
CA MET A 333 -15.11 9.63 16.70
C MET A 333 -16.14 10.40 15.87
N PRO A 334 -16.70 11.52 16.36
CA PRO A 334 -17.63 12.35 15.59
C PRO A 334 -16.99 12.92 14.33
N ASP A 335 -17.78 13.13 13.26
CA ASP A 335 -17.26 13.60 11.97
C ASP A 335 -16.57 14.97 12.07
N PHE A 336 -17.12 15.92 12.82
CA PHE A 336 -16.48 17.22 13.04
C PHE A 336 -15.13 17.09 13.78
N MET A 337 -14.94 16.06 14.63
CA MET A 337 -13.64 15.80 15.26
C MET A 337 -12.64 15.25 14.24
N LYS A 338 -13.09 14.38 13.32
CA LYS A 338 -12.25 13.91 12.19
C LYS A 338 -11.81 15.09 11.32
N GLU A 339 -12.74 16.01 11.03
CA GLU A 339 -12.46 17.25 10.30
C GLU A 339 -11.44 18.13 11.03
N ILE A 340 -11.55 18.30 12.36
CA ILE A 340 -10.57 19.07 13.15
C ILE A 340 -9.18 18.44 13.02
N VAL A 341 -9.06 17.13 13.19
CA VAL A 341 -7.76 16.43 13.08
C VAL A 341 -7.14 16.63 11.70
N ALA A 342 -7.91 16.45 10.64
CA ALA A 342 -7.43 16.64 9.27
C ALA A 342 -7.10 18.12 8.98
N GLU A 343 -7.90 19.06 9.48
CA GLU A 343 -7.68 20.50 9.33
C GLU A 343 -6.40 20.96 10.02
N VAL A 344 -6.07 20.42 11.20
CA VAL A 344 -4.80 20.70 11.91
C VAL A 344 -3.60 20.41 10.99
N THR A 345 -3.58 19.25 10.34
CA THR A 345 -2.48 18.86 9.46
C THR A 345 -2.47 19.69 8.15
N GLN A 346 -3.64 20.02 7.60
CA GLN A 346 -3.76 20.92 6.44
C GLN A 346 -3.24 22.33 6.73
N LEU A 347 -3.53 22.87 7.91
CA LEU A 347 -3.01 24.16 8.36
C LEU A 347 -1.50 24.09 8.59
N ALA A 348 -1.00 23.00 9.16
CA ALA A 348 0.43 22.80 9.37
C ALA A 348 1.23 22.82 8.04
N ARG A 349 0.69 22.23 6.96
CA ARG A 349 1.26 22.27 5.58
C ARG A 349 1.34 23.68 4.98
N ARG A 350 0.66 24.66 5.55
CA ARG A 350 0.61 26.04 5.07
C ARG A 350 1.22 27.03 6.06
N ASN A 351 1.71 26.54 7.20
CA ASN A 351 2.22 27.39 8.26
C ASN A 351 3.68 27.77 7.99
N PRO A 352 4.03 29.06 7.90
CA PRO A 352 5.40 29.51 7.64
C PRO A 352 6.40 29.20 8.76
N LYS A 353 5.93 28.89 9.97
CA LYS A 353 6.80 28.48 11.09
C LYS A 353 7.20 27.00 11.05
N ILE A 354 6.56 26.21 10.17
CA ILE A 354 6.84 24.79 10.00
C ILE A 354 7.69 24.62 8.75
N ASN A 355 8.76 23.81 8.86
CA ASN A 355 9.67 23.51 7.78
C ASN A 355 8.97 22.65 6.71
N GLN A 356 8.63 23.29 5.60
CA GLN A 356 7.92 22.64 4.49
C GLN A 356 8.83 21.72 3.67
N ARG A 357 10.16 21.86 3.76
CA ARG A 357 11.12 21.00 3.04
C ARG A 357 11.14 19.59 3.61
N SER A 358 10.95 19.45 4.92
CA SER A 358 10.83 18.14 5.57
C SER A 358 9.46 17.50 5.34
N GLY A 359 8.48 18.35 4.98
CA GLY A 359 7.12 17.96 4.64
C GLY A 359 6.27 17.61 5.87
N VAL A 360 4.96 17.77 5.73
CA VAL A 360 3.98 17.47 6.80
C VAL A 360 3.15 16.25 6.41
N SER A 361 3.57 15.09 6.92
CA SER A 361 3.05 13.78 6.56
C SER A 361 1.62 13.54 7.06
N VAL A 362 0.84 12.73 6.33
CA VAL A 362 -0.47 12.22 6.78
C VAL A 362 -0.35 11.37 8.05
N ARG A 363 0.85 10.85 8.37
CA ARG A 363 1.13 10.16 9.63
C ARG A 363 0.83 11.00 10.87
N ILE A 364 0.87 12.33 10.76
CA ILE A 364 0.48 13.24 11.85
C ILE A 364 -1.02 13.12 12.11
N SER A 365 -1.84 13.21 11.06
CA SER A 365 -3.30 13.06 11.14
C SER A 365 -3.68 11.69 11.73
N ILE A 366 -3.02 10.61 11.30
CA ILE A 366 -3.24 9.26 11.83
C ILE A 366 -2.93 9.20 13.33
N THR A 367 -1.73 9.66 13.73
CA THR A 367 -1.35 9.60 15.16
C THR A 367 -2.24 10.48 16.02
N ASN A 368 -2.61 11.67 15.53
CA ASN A 368 -3.47 12.59 16.28
C ASN A 368 -4.87 12.03 16.46
N TYR A 369 -5.42 11.36 15.45
CA TYR A 369 -6.66 10.62 15.55
C TYR A 369 -6.58 9.54 16.62
N GLU A 370 -5.54 8.69 16.57
CA GLU A 370 -5.32 7.60 17.52
C GLU A 370 -5.13 8.10 18.96
N ASN A 371 -4.43 9.22 19.13
CA ASN A 371 -4.23 9.83 20.45
C ASN A 371 -5.51 10.43 21.02
N LEU A 372 -6.34 11.09 20.19
CA LEU A 372 -7.64 11.57 20.63
C LEU A 372 -8.56 10.43 21.06
N ALA A 373 -8.61 9.37 20.25
CA ALA A 373 -9.32 8.15 20.59
C ALA A 373 -8.81 7.58 21.93
N SER A 374 -7.49 7.49 22.10
CA SER A 374 -6.86 6.97 23.32
C SER A 374 -7.15 7.85 24.55
N ASN A 375 -7.15 9.19 24.41
CA ASN A 375 -7.46 10.07 25.54
C ASN A 375 -8.93 10.00 25.93
N ALA A 376 -9.83 9.94 24.94
CA ALA A 376 -11.25 9.70 25.18
C ALA A 376 -11.48 8.36 25.88
N SER A 377 -10.76 7.31 25.47
CA SER A 377 -10.82 6.00 26.11
C SER A 377 -10.31 6.06 27.55
N ARG A 378 -9.20 6.75 27.78
CA ARG A 378 -8.65 6.96 29.12
C ARG A 378 -9.63 7.70 30.03
N ARG A 379 -10.35 8.72 29.55
CA ARG A 379 -11.43 9.37 30.31
C ARG A 379 -12.52 8.37 30.61
N ALA A 380 -13.07 7.70 29.61
CA ALA A 380 -14.21 6.80 29.76
C ALA A 380 -13.94 5.67 30.76
N LEU A 381 -12.76 5.06 30.71
CA LEU A 381 -12.33 4.04 31.66
C LEU A 381 -12.23 4.57 33.10
N ARG A 382 -11.83 5.83 33.29
CA ARG A 382 -11.74 6.46 34.62
C ARG A 382 -13.10 6.86 35.18
N THR A 383 -14.03 7.25 34.32
CA THR A 383 -15.39 7.65 34.69
C THR A 383 -16.37 6.48 34.75
N GLY A 384 -15.97 5.29 34.26
CA GLY A 384 -16.82 4.11 34.19
C GLY A 384 -17.82 4.15 33.02
N GLU A 385 -17.54 4.95 31.99
CA GLU A 385 -18.35 5.04 30.77
C GLU A 385 -18.01 3.88 29.83
N THR A 386 -19.03 3.34 29.14
CA THR A 386 -18.88 2.26 28.15
C THR A 386 -18.61 2.78 26.74
N GLU A 387 -18.69 4.10 26.55
CA GLU A 387 -18.52 4.77 25.28
C GLU A 387 -17.47 5.88 25.40
N ALA A 388 -16.44 5.82 24.55
CA ALA A 388 -15.38 6.80 24.48
C ALA A 388 -15.60 7.72 23.28
N VAL A 389 -16.01 8.95 23.56
CA VAL A 389 -16.17 10.01 22.55
C VAL A 389 -15.21 11.15 22.86
N PRO A 390 -14.32 11.53 21.93
CA PRO A 390 -13.40 12.65 22.13
C PRO A 390 -14.13 13.99 22.10
N ARG A 391 -13.65 14.94 22.89
CA ARG A 391 -14.21 16.28 23.09
C ARG A 391 -13.16 17.35 22.83
N ILE A 392 -13.52 18.63 22.87
CA ILE A 392 -12.56 19.72 22.66
C ILE A 392 -11.49 19.75 23.74
N THR A 393 -11.86 19.42 24.97
CA THR A 393 -10.93 19.24 26.09
C THR A 393 -9.88 18.15 25.87
N ASP A 394 -10.07 17.25 24.90
CA ASP A 394 -9.07 16.23 24.53
C ASP A 394 -8.05 16.72 23.50
N LEU A 395 -8.31 17.82 22.79
CA LEU A 395 -7.43 18.31 21.71
C LEU A 395 -5.97 18.56 22.13
N PRO A 396 -5.67 19.04 23.36
CA PRO A 396 -4.28 19.17 23.81
C PRO A 396 -3.49 17.85 23.77
N SER A 397 -4.15 16.70 23.83
CA SER A 397 -3.48 15.38 23.75
C SER A 397 -2.81 15.12 22.38
N MET A 398 -3.13 15.91 21.36
CA MET A 398 -2.46 15.85 20.04
C MET A 398 -1.08 16.52 20.02
N ILE A 399 -0.77 17.41 20.99
CA ILE A 399 0.48 18.17 21.00
C ILE A 399 1.70 17.23 21.07
N PRO A 400 1.76 16.26 22.01
CA PRO A 400 2.90 15.33 22.09
C PRO A 400 3.09 14.49 20.82
N SER A 401 2.02 14.03 20.16
CA SER A 401 2.13 13.27 18.90
C SER A 401 2.59 14.10 17.71
N SER A 402 2.27 15.40 17.72
CA SER A 402 2.57 16.33 16.64
C SER A 402 3.99 16.87 16.75
N ALA A 403 4.45 17.20 17.97
CA ALA A 403 5.75 17.84 18.20
C ALA A 403 6.93 17.00 17.66
N GLY A 404 6.91 15.67 17.86
CA GLY A 404 7.99 14.80 17.37
C GLY A 404 7.96 14.53 15.85
N LYS A 405 6.95 15.01 15.13
CA LYS A 405 6.74 14.74 13.69
C LYS A 405 6.74 15.99 12.82
N LEU A 406 6.78 17.17 13.44
CA LEU A 406 6.82 18.46 12.77
C LEU A 406 8.19 19.08 13.05
N GLU A 407 8.88 19.45 11.99
CA GLU A 407 10.11 20.22 12.09
C GLU A 407 9.78 21.71 11.98
N MET A 408 10.31 22.51 12.89
CA MET A 408 10.12 23.96 12.88
C MET A 408 11.18 24.65 12.01
N GLU A 409 10.81 25.77 11.39
CA GLU A 409 11.73 26.57 10.56
C GLU A 409 12.75 27.34 11.44
N THR A 410 12.35 27.72 12.66
CA THR A 410 13.15 28.49 13.61
C THR A 410 13.41 27.72 14.90
N TRP A 411 14.65 27.78 15.41
CA TRP A 411 15.11 27.11 16.63
C TRP A 411 14.85 27.95 17.90
N GLU A 412 13.72 28.65 17.97
CA GLU A 412 13.35 29.37 19.20
C GLU A 412 12.74 28.38 20.20
N GLU A 413 13.53 27.94 21.17
CA GLU A 413 13.09 27.04 22.24
C GLU A 413 11.86 27.62 22.96
N GLY A 414 10.71 26.93 22.87
CA GLY A 414 9.48 27.26 23.58
C GLY A 414 8.29 27.76 22.73
N ASP A 415 8.48 28.07 21.44
CA ASP A 415 7.39 28.52 20.55
C ASP A 415 6.60 27.35 19.92
N ASP A 416 7.19 26.15 19.85
CA ASP A 416 6.61 24.98 19.16
C ASP A 416 5.20 24.62 19.64
N GLN A 417 5.03 24.52 20.95
CA GLN A 417 3.73 24.20 21.55
C GLN A 417 2.72 25.31 21.28
N THR A 418 3.13 26.58 21.41
CA THR A 418 2.28 27.75 21.17
C THR A 418 1.79 27.78 19.71
N VAL A 419 2.67 27.43 18.76
CA VAL A 419 2.33 27.31 17.34
C VAL A 419 1.29 26.21 17.12
N LEU A 420 1.47 25.03 17.73
CA LEU A 420 0.53 23.92 17.62
C LEU A 420 -0.83 24.26 18.23
N GLU A 421 -0.86 24.84 19.42
CA GLU A 421 -2.10 25.28 20.07
C GLU A 421 -2.86 26.30 19.21
N LYS A 422 -2.14 27.24 18.59
CA LYS A 422 -2.73 28.21 17.65
C LYS A 422 -3.29 27.53 16.41
N ILE A 423 -2.59 26.52 15.86
CA ILE A 423 -3.09 25.73 14.73
C ILE A 423 -4.37 24.99 15.13
N ILE A 424 -4.39 24.33 16.30
CA ILE A 424 -5.56 23.60 16.81
C ILE A 424 -6.75 24.55 16.99
N LYS A 425 -6.57 25.69 17.66
CA LYS A 425 -7.61 26.72 17.81
C LYS A 425 -8.13 27.21 16.46
N THR A 426 -7.24 27.42 15.50
CA THR A 426 -7.63 27.82 14.13
C THR A 426 -8.42 26.72 13.42
N ALA A 427 -8.03 25.45 13.58
CA ALA A 427 -8.73 24.31 13.01
C ALA A 427 -10.15 24.18 13.56
N VAL A 428 -10.33 24.28 14.89
CA VAL A 428 -11.64 24.26 15.55
C VAL A 428 -12.53 25.38 15.01
N LEU A 429 -12.00 26.60 14.90
CA LEU A 429 -12.76 27.74 14.36
C LEU A 429 -13.16 27.55 12.90
N ASN A 430 -12.26 27.02 12.06
CA ASN A 430 -12.54 26.76 10.65
C ASN A 430 -13.65 25.70 10.51
N VAL A 431 -13.56 24.60 11.26
CA VAL A 431 -14.58 23.54 11.25
C VAL A 431 -15.90 24.06 11.80
N PHE A 432 -15.90 24.83 12.90
CA PHE A 432 -17.11 25.46 13.43
C PHE A 432 -17.83 26.32 12.39
N ARG A 433 -17.09 27.13 11.62
CA ARG A 433 -17.65 27.98 10.55
C ARG A 433 -18.13 27.21 9.32
N ARG A 434 -17.73 25.95 9.13
CA ARG A 434 -18.27 25.07 8.08
C ARG A 434 -19.64 24.54 8.47
N HIS A 435 -19.84 24.24 9.76
CA HIS A 435 -21.07 23.63 10.27
C HIS A 435 -22.11 24.65 10.72
N PHE A 436 -21.69 25.83 11.19
CA PHE A 436 -22.58 26.77 11.86
C PHE A 436 -22.37 28.23 11.47
N GLU A 437 -23.46 28.99 11.58
CA GLU A 437 -23.42 30.45 11.61
C GLU A 437 -23.60 30.96 13.04
N ILE A 438 -22.85 32.00 13.42
CA ILE A 438 -22.90 32.60 14.76
C ILE A 438 -24.33 33.07 15.12
N SER A 439 -25.09 33.52 14.12
CA SER A 439 -26.48 34.00 14.26
C SER A 439 -27.42 32.96 14.89
N GLN A 440 -27.13 31.67 14.71
CA GLN A 440 -27.92 30.55 15.23
C GLN A 440 -27.89 30.46 16.76
N PHE A 441 -26.86 31.04 17.40
CA PHE A 441 -26.63 30.95 18.83
C PHE A 441 -26.87 32.27 19.58
N ASN A 442 -27.57 33.23 18.98
CA ASN A 442 -27.82 34.53 19.62
C ASN A 442 -28.53 34.40 20.99
N GLU A 443 -29.51 33.50 21.11
CA GLU A 443 -30.20 33.26 22.38
C GLU A 443 -29.27 32.66 23.45
N LEU A 444 -28.38 31.75 23.03
CA LEU A 444 -27.37 31.17 23.91
C LEU A 444 -26.39 32.24 24.41
N VAL A 445 -25.89 33.10 23.51
CA VAL A 445 -24.99 34.21 23.87
C VAL A 445 -25.67 35.15 24.87
N GLN A 446 -26.94 35.51 24.65
CA GLN A 446 -27.70 36.34 25.61
C GLN A 446 -27.83 35.71 27.00
N ARG A 447 -27.87 34.37 27.09
CA ARG A 447 -27.88 33.68 28.39
C ARG A 447 -26.53 33.81 29.11
N PHE A 448 -25.42 33.71 28.37
CA PHE A 448 -24.08 33.95 28.91
C PHE A 448 -23.88 35.41 29.35
N ASP A 449 -24.34 36.37 28.56
CA ASP A 449 -24.37 37.80 28.94
C ASP A 449 -25.23 38.03 30.20
N GLY A 450 -26.27 37.21 30.40
CA GLY A 450 -27.14 37.19 31.57
C GLY A 450 -26.55 36.50 32.81
N GLY A 451 -25.28 36.06 32.78
CA GLY A 451 -24.57 35.48 33.91
C GLY A 451 -24.54 33.95 33.95
N LEU A 452 -24.95 33.26 32.87
CA LEU A 452 -24.73 31.81 32.74
C LEU A 452 -23.23 31.54 32.70
N THR A 453 -22.77 30.52 33.44
CA THR A 453 -21.41 29.99 33.32
C THR A 453 -21.47 28.50 33.05
N PHE A 454 -20.49 27.99 32.31
CA PHE A 454 -20.42 26.57 31.97
C PHE A 454 -18.99 26.05 32.15
N GLU A 455 -18.82 25.10 33.07
CA GLU A 455 -17.53 24.48 33.35
C GLU A 455 -17.38 23.19 32.54
N VAL A 456 -16.24 23.06 31.87
CA VAL A 456 -15.80 21.84 31.16
C VAL A 456 -14.50 21.33 31.77
N SER A 457 -14.30 20.02 31.77
CA SER A 457 -13.05 19.41 32.24
C SER A 457 -12.80 18.07 31.55
N GLU A 458 -11.52 17.77 31.33
CA GLU A 458 -11.04 16.48 30.79
C GLU A 458 -11.54 15.29 31.63
N GLY A 459 -11.71 15.48 32.95
CA GLY A 459 -12.11 14.42 33.89
C GLY A 459 -13.63 14.29 34.11
N GLN A 460 -14.45 15.12 33.47
CA GLN A 460 -15.87 15.20 33.79
C GLN A 460 -16.71 14.13 33.05
N PRO A 461 -17.59 13.38 33.75
CA PRO A 461 -18.51 12.44 33.11
C PRO A 461 -19.51 13.11 32.17
N ALA A 462 -19.88 12.43 31.09
CA ALA A 462 -20.80 12.88 30.04
C ALA A 462 -22.21 13.19 30.57
N ASP A 463 -22.67 12.44 31.58
CA ASP A 463 -24.01 12.63 32.16
C ASP A 463 -24.21 14.03 32.78
N ARG A 464 -23.12 14.68 33.21
CA ARG A 464 -23.16 16.07 33.68
C ARG A 464 -23.55 17.04 32.56
N TYR A 465 -23.14 16.77 31.32
CA TYR A 465 -23.49 17.59 30.15
C TYR A 465 -24.95 17.39 29.76
N ALA A 466 -25.47 16.17 29.85
CA ALA A 466 -26.86 15.84 29.50
C ALA A 466 -27.89 16.54 30.40
N ALA A 467 -27.58 16.73 31.68
CA ALA A 467 -28.44 17.46 32.60
C ALA A 467 -28.52 18.95 32.25
N ILE A 468 -27.37 19.55 31.92
CA ILE A 468 -27.23 21.00 31.67
C ILE A 468 -27.66 21.37 30.24
N LEU A 469 -27.64 20.42 29.30
CA LEU A 469 -28.15 20.62 27.94
C LEU A 469 -29.57 21.19 27.88
N ARG A 470 -30.42 20.87 28.87
CA ARG A 470 -31.78 21.40 28.98
C ARG A 470 -31.82 22.91 29.21
N GLU A 471 -30.72 23.48 29.69
CA GLU A 471 -30.57 24.89 30.02
C GLU A 471 -29.92 25.71 28.88
N LEU A 472 -29.47 25.06 27.80
CA LEU A 472 -28.77 25.67 26.67
C LEU A 472 -29.68 25.81 25.43
N PRO A 473 -30.26 27.00 25.16
CA PRO A 473 -31.16 27.19 24.03
C PRO A 473 -30.46 26.95 22.69
N GLY A 474 -31.16 26.31 21.75
CA GLY A 474 -30.65 26.06 20.39
C GLY A 474 -29.68 24.88 20.27
N MET A 475 -29.18 24.33 21.39
CA MET A 475 -28.18 23.26 21.36
C MET A 475 -28.72 21.96 20.77
N ASP A 476 -29.97 21.59 21.04
CA ASP A 476 -30.60 20.39 20.46
C ASP A 476 -30.59 20.40 18.92
N LYS A 477 -30.79 21.57 18.32
CA LYS A 477 -30.77 21.72 16.85
C LYS A 477 -29.35 21.57 16.31
N ALA A 478 -28.37 22.13 17.02
CA ALA A 478 -26.95 22.07 16.65
C ALA A 478 -26.39 20.63 16.75
N LEU A 479 -26.72 19.90 17.83
CA LEU A 479 -26.34 18.49 17.97
C LEU A 479 -26.96 17.64 16.85
N LYS A 480 -28.23 17.90 16.52
CA LYS A 480 -28.91 17.19 15.44
C LYS A 480 -28.30 17.45 14.07
N SER A 481 -27.85 18.67 13.77
CA SER A 481 -27.20 18.98 12.48
C SER A 481 -25.82 18.33 12.34
N LEU A 482 -25.13 18.07 13.45
CA LEU A 482 -23.87 17.33 13.49
C LEU A 482 -24.05 15.80 13.43
N GLY A 483 -25.29 15.31 13.29
CA GLY A 483 -25.57 13.87 13.31
C GLY A 483 -25.35 13.21 14.68
N LEU A 484 -25.27 14.00 15.75
CA LEU A 484 -25.05 13.49 17.10
C LEU A 484 -26.39 13.02 17.68
N GLU A 485 -26.48 11.72 17.94
CA GLU A 485 -27.64 11.11 18.60
C GLU A 485 -27.79 11.62 20.05
N LYS A 486 -28.94 11.35 20.68
CA LYS A 486 -29.19 11.64 22.11
C LYS A 486 -28.41 10.71 23.06
N ARG A 487 -27.15 10.39 22.74
CA ARG A 487 -26.21 9.69 23.63
C ARG A 487 -25.43 10.73 24.43
N PRO A 488 -25.30 10.60 25.77
CA PRO A 488 -24.63 11.60 26.60
C PRO A 488 -23.20 11.94 26.15
N ALA A 489 -22.41 10.95 25.74
CA ALA A 489 -21.02 11.14 25.35
C ALA A 489 -20.88 11.96 24.04
N LEU A 490 -21.72 11.69 23.04
CA LEU A 490 -21.79 12.47 21.79
C LEU A 490 -22.27 13.90 22.05
N ALA A 491 -23.31 14.03 22.88
CA ALA A 491 -23.84 15.31 23.31
C ALA A 491 -22.78 16.20 23.99
N ALA A 492 -21.98 15.64 24.90
CA ALA A 492 -20.90 16.36 25.57
C ALA A 492 -19.86 16.90 24.57
N SER A 493 -19.46 16.08 23.59
CA SER A 493 -18.52 16.47 22.54
C SER A 493 -19.06 17.64 21.69
N GLY A 494 -20.32 17.57 21.27
CA GLY A 494 -20.94 18.65 20.49
C GLY A 494 -21.15 19.95 21.26
N VAL A 495 -21.49 19.87 22.56
CA VAL A 495 -21.61 21.06 23.42
C VAL A 495 -20.28 21.78 23.54
N GLU A 496 -19.20 21.05 23.87
CA GLU A 496 -17.87 21.65 23.96
C GLU A 496 -17.44 22.29 22.63
N PHE A 497 -17.76 21.66 21.49
CA PHE A 497 -17.46 22.19 20.16
C PHE A 497 -18.15 23.52 19.87
N VAL A 498 -19.44 23.64 20.19
CA VAL A 498 -20.19 24.89 20.00
C VAL A 498 -19.65 25.99 20.92
N LEU A 499 -19.40 25.69 22.19
CA LEU A 499 -18.87 26.66 23.15
C LEU A 499 -17.48 27.16 22.74
N GLU A 500 -16.57 26.27 22.37
CA GLU A 500 -15.24 26.65 21.90
C GLU A 500 -15.33 27.46 20.59
N GLY A 501 -16.22 27.08 19.66
CA GLY A 501 -16.45 27.83 18.43
C GLY A 501 -16.94 29.26 18.66
N LEU A 502 -17.86 29.46 19.62
CA LEU A 502 -18.33 30.78 20.05
C LEU A 502 -17.23 31.58 20.74
N HIS A 503 -16.43 30.93 21.59
CA HIS A 503 -15.29 31.56 22.25
C HIS A 503 -14.25 32.06 21.23
N LEU A 504 -13.85 31.21 20.30
CA LEU A 504 -12.90 31.55 19.24
C LEU A 504 -13.46 32.58 18.25
N SER A 505 -14.79 32.67 18.15
CA SER A 505 -15.50 33.74 17.44
C SER A 505 -15.66 35.03 18.25
N LYS A 506 -15.08 35.11 19.46
CA LYS A 506 -15.13 36.24 20.39
C LYS A 506 -16.55 36.62 20.82
N ARG A 507 -17.43 35.62 20.98
CA ARG A 507 -18.82 35.80 21.43
C ARG A 507 -19.05 35.46 22.89
N ILE A 508 -18.17 34.64 23.47
CA ILE A 508 -18.13 34.30 24.89
C ILE A 508 -16.67 34.24 25.34
N ASN A 509 -16.43 34.44 26.63
CA ASN A 509 -15.12 34.34 27.26
C ASN A 509 -14.85 32.91 27.75
N LYS A 510 -13.57 32.52 27.77
CA LYS A 510 -13.09 31.26 28.32
C LYS A 510 -11.98 31.56 29.31
N THR A 511 -12.13 31.07 30.53
CA THR A 511 -11.11 31.13 31.57
C THR A 511 -10.55 29.73 31.77
N GLU A 512 -9.27 29.53 31.47
CA GLU A 512 -8.58 28.26 31.70
C GLU A 512 -8.25 28.12 33.21
N LEU A 513 -8.53 26.94 33.74
CA LEU A 513 -8.22 26.49 35.09
C LEU A 513 -7.39 25.20 34.98
N ASP A 514 -6.72 24.80 36.06
CA ASP A 514 -5.91 23.58 36.05
C ASP A 514 -6.80 22.34 35.81
N GLY A 515 -6.74 21.79 34.60
CA GLY A 515 -7.56 20.66 34.15
C GLY A 515 -9.04 20.97 33.83
N ALA A 516 -9.43 22.24 33.77
CA ALA A 516 -10.80 22.67 33.47
C ALA A 516 -10.84 23.99 32.69
N ALA A 517 -11.99 24.34 32.12
CA ALA A 517 -12.23 25.67 31.57
C ALA A 517 -13.65 26.12 31.87
N ILE A 518 -13.82 27.41 32.14
CA ILE A 518 -15.13 28.02 32.37
C ILE A 518 -15.46 28.96 31.22
N TYR A 519 -16.60 28.72 30.58
CA TYR A 519 -17.19 29.65 29.62
C TYR A 519 -18.16 30.61 30.31
N ALA A 520 -18.08 31.88 29.97
CA ALA A 520 -18.92 32.96 30.53
C ALA A 520 -19.17 34.06 29.47
N GLY A 521 -20.14 34.95 29.73
CA GLY A 521 -20.40 36.15 28.90
C GLY A 521 -19.21 37.09 28.79
#